data_AF-A0A034V3G1-F1
#
_entry.id   AF-A0A034V3G1-F1
#
_cell.length_a   1.000
_cell.length_b   1.000
_cell.length_c   1.000
_cell.angle_alpha   90.00
_cell.angle_beta   90.00
_cell.angle_gamma   90.00
#
_symmetry.space_group_name_H-M   'P 1'
#
loop_
_entity.id
_entity.type
_entity.pdbx_description
1 polymer ?
#
loop_
_entity_poly.entity_id
_entity_poly.type
_entity_poly.pdbx_seq_one_letter_code
_entity_poly.pdbx_strand_id
1 'polypeptide(L)'
;AMADCREKLGLFQSLCHATHIFTMLCYTVKVVDVICVMVVFFDDSVLGTIMDKLREFTDEIKNMFDVTVTFEHDFSFSTVASRNLTDVGKDIMAEIHLRMANFFLIFGFLDIIGGFLFVMVIIKALYFKMKYLRQPGYDNRYLTKDFIEIDEQRKLTDQDRVLPLKRTEKHKYIWISSCRLTRREIF
;
A
#
# COMPACT_ATOMS: atom_id res chain seq x y z
N ALA A 1 9.63 22.42 14.74
CA ALA A 1 9.34 21.92 13.38
C ALA A 1 7.84 21.80 13.10
N MET A 2 7.08 20.89 13.76
CA MET A 2 5.64 20.71 13.51
C MET A 2 4.77 21.93 13.86
N ALA A 3 5.06 22.59 14.99
CA ALA A 3 4.35 23.80 15.41
C ALA A 3 4.54 24.97 14.42
N ASP A 4 5.78 25.13 13.95
CA ASP A 4 6.19 26.16 12.99
C ASP A 4 5.58 25.93 11.57
N CYS A 5 5.44 24.66 11.16
CA CYS A 5 4.73 24.27 9.93
C CYS A 5 3.23 24.60 10.00
N ARG A 6 2.60 24.29 11.14
CA ARG A 6 1.17 24.54 11.38
C ARG A 6 0.86 26.04 11.41
N GLU A 7 1.76 26.85 11.96
CA GLU A 7 1.62 28.30 12.02
C GLU A 7 1.71 28.95 10.63
N LYS A 8 2.67 28.52 9.79
CA LYS A 8 2.87 29.12 8.46
C LYS A 8 1.86 28.66 7.40
N LEU A 9 1.30 27.45 7.50
CA LEU A 9 0.38 26.91 6.49
C LEU A 9 -1.11 27.06 6.82
N GLY A 10 -1.46 27.51 8.03
CA GLY A 10 -2.82 27.88 8.43
C GLY A 10 -3.92 26.90 7.98
N LEU A 11 -4.61 27.25 6.88
CA LEU A 11 -5.71 26.50 6.28
C LEU A 11 -5.33 25.10 5.75
N PHE A 12 -4.05 24.87 5.44
CA PHE A 12 -3.54 23.60 4.89
C PHE A 12 -2.70 22.80 5.90
N GLN A 13 -3.05 22.89 7.17
CA GLN A 13 -2.41 22.18 8.28
C GLN A 13 -2.32 20.65 8.08
N SER A 14 -3.20 20.05 7.26
CA SER A 14 -3.18 18.63 6.90
C SER A 14 -1.95 18.24 6.06
N LEU A 15 -1.34 19.17 5.32
CA LEU A 15 -0.13 18.91 4.54
C LEU A 15 1.10 18.65 5.41
N CYS A 16 1.14 19.17 6.64
CA CYS A 16 2.23 18.87 7.59
C CYS A 16 2.23 17.39 8.02
N HIS A 17 1.10 16.67 7.87
CA HIS A 17 1.06 15.22 8.05
C HIS A 17 1.35 14.45 6.75
N ALA A 18 1.09 15.05 5.59
CA ALA A 18 1.37 14.45 4.29
C ALA A 18 2.88 14.23 4.08
N THR A 19 3.72 15.15 4.56
CA THR A 19 5.17 15.01 4.53
C THR A 19 5.65 13.69 5.15
N HIS A 20 5.03 13.26 6.26
CA HIS A 20 5.35 11.97 6.91
C HIS A 20 4.92 10.74 6.10
N ILE A 21 3.83 10.86 5.33
CA ILE A 21 3.36 9.80 4.43
C ILE A 21 4.35 9.64 3.26
N PHE A 22 4.83 10.76 2.70
CA PHE A 22 5.86 10.74 1.67
C PHE A 22 7.19 10.16 2.19
N THR A 23 7.57 10.42 3.45
CA THR A 23 8.75 9.81 4.07
C THR A 23 8.62 8.28 4.20
N MET A 24 7.44 7.78 4.57
CA MET A 24 7.15 6.34 4.61
C MET A 24 7.20 5.70 3.21
N LEU A 25 6.74 6.42 2.18
CA LEU A 25 6.80 5.94 0.80
C LEU A 25 8.23 5.92 0.25
N CYS A 26 9.11 6.86 0.63
CA CYS A 26 10.54 6.82 0.26
C CYS A 26 11.23 5.53 0.75
N TYR A 27 10.85 4.98 1.91
CA TYR A 27 11.46 3.75 2.45
C TYR A 27 11.02 2.45 1.75
N THR A 28 9.92 2.48 1.00
CA THR A 28 9.28 1.27 0.47
C THR A 28 9.50 1.07 -1.03
N VAL A 29 9.97 2.08 -1.76
CA VAL A 29 10.09 2.03 -3.22
C VAL A 29 11.52 2.29 -3.68
N LYS A 30 12.27 1.21 -3.92
CA LYS A 30 13.68 1.19 -4.38
C LYS A 30 13.99 1.98 -5.67
N VAL A 31 12.97 2.35 -6.45
CA VAL A 31 13.13 3.14 -7.69
C VAL A 31 13.15 4.65 -7.39
N VAL A 32 12.61 5.07 -6.24
CA VAL A 32 12.58 6.48 -5.79
C VAL A 32 13.80 6.81 -4.91
N ASP A 33 14.59 5.80 -4.51
CA ASP A 33 15.83 6.00 -3.73
C ASP A 33 16.76 7.04 -4.37
N VAL A 34 16.85 7.12 -5.70
CA VAL A 34 17.69 8.13 -6.37
C VAL A 34 17.24 9.56 -6.08
N ILE A 35 15.92 9.78 -5.98
CA ILE A 35 15.34 11.10 -5.68
C ILE A 35 15.44 11.38 -4.17
N CYS A 36 15.19 10.38 -3.32
CA CYS A 36 15.29 10.54 -1.86
C CYS A 36 16.75 10.72 -1.40
N VAL A 37 17.73 10.16 -2.12
CA VAL A 37 19.17 10.32 -1.87
C VAL A 37 19.71 11.66 -2.39
N MET A 38 19.19 12.18 -3.51
CA MET A 38 19.60 13.47 -4.09
C MET A 38 19.35 14.66 -3.15
N VAL A 39 18.31 14.61 -2.32
CA VAL A 39 17.99 15.68 -1.36
C VAL A 39 18.81 15.56 -0.07
N VAL A 40 19.32 14.36 0.26
CA VAL A 40 20.04 14.08 1.53
C VAL A 40 21.57 14.23 1.39
N PHE A 41 22.12 14.23 0.16
CA PHE A 41 23.57 14.19 -0.06
C PHE A 41 24.29 15.54 -0.06
N PHE A 42 23.58 16.66 0.04
CA PHE A 42 24.23 17.96 0.18
C PHE A 42 24.31 18.31 1.66
N ASP A 43 25.53 18.51 2.17
CA ASP A 43 25.75 19.07 3.50
C ASP A 43 24.93 20.36 3.64
N ASP A 44 24.34 20.59 4.82
CA ASP A 44 23.53 21.79 5.10
C ASP A 44 24.26 23.11 4.76
N SER A 45 25.59 23.08 4.80
CA SER A 45 26.47 24.19 4.42
C SER A 45 26.47 24.48 2.91
N VAL A 46 26.43 23.44 2.07
CA VAL A 46 26.39 23.56 0.61
C VAL A 46 24.99 24.00 0.17
N LEU A 47 23.95 23.45 0.79
CA LEU A 47 22.57 23.86 0.53
C LEU A 47 22.33 25.32 0.93
N GLY A 48 22.86 25.75 2.07
CA GLY A 48 22.82 27.14 2.51
C GLY A 48 23.48 28.09 1.49
N THR A 49 24.65 27.72 0.99
CA THR A 49 25.38 28.51 -0.01
C THR A 49 24.59 28.65 -1.32
N ILE A 50 23.92 27.57 -1.76
CA ILE A 50 23.08 27.59 -2.98
C ILE A 50 21.83 28.47 -2.76
N MET A 51 21.17 28.36 -1.61
CA MET A 51 20.00 29.18 -1.30
C MET A 51 20.33 30.66 -1.19
N ASP A 52 21.50 31.01 -0.63
CA ASP A 52 21.95 32.40 -0.54
C ASP A 52 22.25 32.97 -1.92
N LYS A 53 22.89 32.20 -2.81
CA LYS A 53 23.15 32.64 -4.19
C LYS A 53 21.88 32.76 -5.03
N LEU A 54 20.89 31.90 -4.80
CA LEU A 54 19.58 32.02 -5.43
C LEU A 54 18.81 33.26 -4.93
N ARG A 55 18.92 33.60 -3.64
CA ARG A 55 18.34 34.84 -3.10
C ARG A 55 18.98 36.08 -3.72
N GLU A 56 20.31 36.12 -3.77
CA GLU A 56 21.06 37.23 -4.37
C GLU A 56 20.63 37.45 -5.83
N PHE A 57 20.56 36.37 -6.62
CA PHE A 57 20.10 36.42 -8.00
C PHE A 57 18.62 36.82 -8.13
N THR A 58 17.76 36.36 -7.23
CA THR A 58 16.33 36.71 -7.22
C THR A 58 16.12 38.17 -6.86
N ASP A 59 16.88 38.71 -5.91
CA ASP A 59 16.83 40.12 -5.54
C ASP A 59 17.38 41.00 -6.66
N GLU A 60 18.42 40.56 -7.37
CA GLU A 60 18.95 41.27 -8.53
C GLU A 60 17.95 41.28 -9.70
N ILE A 61 17.29 40.16 -9.98
CA ILE A 61 16.17 40.09 -10.92
C ILE A 61 15.03 40.99 -10.46
N LYS A 62 14.64 40.94 -9.18
CA LYS A 62 13.57 41.78 -8.64
C LYS A 62 13.89 43.26 -8.84
N ASN A 63 15.14 43.67 -8.64
CA ASN A 63 15.59 45.05 -8.87
C ASN A 63 15.65 45.42 -10.36
N MET A 64 16.02 44.49 -11.25
CA MET A 64 15.96 44.71 -12.71
C MET A 64 14.52 44.81 -13.23
N PHE A 65 13.58 44.15 -12.56
CA PHE A 65 12.15 44.18 -12.89
C PHE A 65 11.33 45.10 -11.97
N ASP A 66 11.97 45.90 -11.09
CA ASP A 66 11.30 46.89 -10.24
C ASP A 66 10.95 48.13 -11.05
N VAL A 67 10.11 47.90 -12.06
CA VAL A 67 9.39 48.93 -12.76
C VAL A 67 8.02 48.95 -12.11
N THR A 68 7.70 50.02 -11.38
CA THR A 68 6.35 50.27 -10.89
C THR A 68 5.44 50.56 -12.08
N VAL A 69 5.01 49.50 -12.78
CA VAL A 69 4.04 49.61 -13.86
C VAL A 69 2.67 49.66 -13.22
N THR A 70 2.15 50.87 -13.01
CA THR A 70 0.75 51.08 -12.65
C THR A 70 -0.12 50.74 -13.86
N PHE A 71 -0.50 49.47 -13.99
CA PHE A 71 -1.52 49.04 -14.93
C PHE A 71 -2.90 49.42 -14.37
N GLU A 72 -3.41 50.57 -14.78
CA GLU A 72 -4.81 50.95 -14.53
C GLU A 72 -5.67 50.22 -15.57
N HIS A 73 -5.91 48.93 -15.31
CA HIS A 73 -6.71 48.07 -16.16
C HIS A 73 -8.12 48.00 -15.57
N ASP A 74 -9.05 48.76 -16.14
CA ASP A 74 -10.48 48.59 -15.85
C ASP A 74 -10.98 47.33 -16.57
N PHE A 75 -10.79 46.17 -15.94
CA PHE A 75 -11.32 44.92 -16.44
C PHE A 75 -12.80 44.81 -16.07
N SER A 76 -13.67 45.35 -16.93
CA SER A 76 -15.07 44.97 -16.91
C SER A 76 -15.22 43.56 -17.50
N PHE A 77 -15.00 42.53 -16.68
CA PHE A 77 -15.35 41.16 -17.04
C PHE A 77 -16.87 41.02 -17.02
N SER A 78 -17.54 41.33 -18.14
CA SER A 78 -18.85 40.75 -18.42
C SER A 78 -18.60 39.30 -18.86
N THR A 79 -18.33 38.41 -17.90
CA THR A 79 -18.35 36.97 -18.19
C THR A 79 -19.78 36.59 -18.52
N VAL A 80 -20.10 36.59 -19.81
CA VAL A 80 -21.15 35.72 -20.36
C VAL A 80 -20.58 34.30 -20.34
N ALA A 81 -20.22 33.82 -19.14
CA ALA A 81 -19.90 32.43 -18.93
C ALA A 81 -21.24 31.70 -19.05
N SER A 82 -21.40 30.93 -20.13
CA SER A 82 -22.64 30.19 -20.38
C SER A 82 -22.96 29.17 -19.27
N ARG A 83 -21.97 28.84 -18.41
CA ARG A 83 -22.12 27.96 -17.24
C ARG A 83 -21.24 28.40 -16.07
N ASN A 84 -21.74 28.25 -14.85
CA ASN A 84 -21.00 28.48 -13.61
C ASN A 84 -19.91 27.41 -13.42
N LEU A 85 -18.75 27.79 -12.86
CA LEU A 85 -17.65 26.87 -12.56
C LEU A 85 -18.06 25.73 -11.62
N THR A 86 -19.01 25.98 -10.72
CA THR A 86 -19.60 24.98 -9.82
C THR A 86 -20.43 23.94 -10.58
N ASP A 87 -21.07 24.32 -11.69
CA ASP A 87 -21.83 23.40 -12.53
C ASP A 87 -20.90 22.57 -13.42
N VAL A 88 -19.78 23.13 -13.87
CA VAL A 88 -18.72 22.37 -14.58
C VAL A 88 -18.13 21.29 -13.68
N GLY A 89 -17.86 21.59 -12.40
CA GLY A 89 -17.38 20.60 -11.44
C GLY A 89 -18.39 19.47 -11.18
N LYS A 90 -19.69 19.78 -11.14
CA LYS A 90 -20.75 18.77 -10.99
C LYS A 90 -20.88 17.89 -12.25
N ASP A 91 -20.80 18.47 -13.44
CA ASP A 91 -20.83 17.71 -14.70
C ASP A 91 -19.64 16.73 -14.79
N ILE A 92 -18.43 17.17 -14.41
CA ILE A 92 -17.24 16.30 -14.38
C ILE A 92 -17.44 15.14 -13.38
N MET A 93 -17.91 15.43 -12.18
CA MET A 93 -18.16 14.40 -11.17
C MET A 93 -19.25 13.41 -11.63
N ALA A 94 -20.30 13.92 -12.27
CA ALA A 94 -21.36 13.09 -12.83
C ALA A 94 -20.83 12.17 -13.95
N GLU A 95 -19.97 12.67 -14.83
CA GLU A 95 -19.34 11.86 -15.88
C GLU A 95 -18.43 10.77 -15.30
N ILE A 96 -17.66 11.10 -14.26
CA ILE A 96 -16.83 10.13 -13.53
C ILE A 96 -17.71 9.03 -12.92
N HIS A 97 -18.80 9.38 -12.24
CA HIS A 97 -19.73 8.40 -11.68
C HIS A 97 -20.38 7.52 -12.76
N LEU A 98 -20.74 8.09 -13.91
CA LEU A 98 -21.31 7.34 -15.02
C LEU A 98 -20.32 6.31 -15.57
N ARG A 99 -19.04 6.69 -15.68
CA ARG A 99 -17.96 5.79 -16.12
C ARG A 99 -17.56 4.77 -15.03
N MET A 100 -17.69 5.13 -13.75
CA MET A 100 -17.37 4.27 -12.62
C MET A 100 -18.51 3.34 -12.16
N ALA A 101 -19.74 3.52 -12.65
CA ALA A 101 -20.90 2.72 -12.25
C ALA A 101 -20.67 1.21 -12.46
N ASN A 102 -20.04 0.82 -13.57
CA ASN A 102 -19.71 -0.58 -13.85
C ASN A 102 -18.69 -1.14 -12.86
N PHE A 103 -17.71 -0.33 -12.44
CA PHE A 103 -16.74 -0.74 -11.43
C PHE A 103 -17.41 -0.96 -10.08
N PHE A 104 -18.29 -0.06 -9.64
CA PHE A 104 -19.04 -0.23 -8.39
C PHE A 104 -19.90 -1.49 -8.36
N LEU A 105 -20.52 -1.86 -9.48
CA LEU A 105 -21.26 -3.12 -9.58
C LEU A 105 -20.35 -4.35 -9.41
N ILE A 106 -19.18 -4.34 -10.06
CA ILE A 106 -18.20 -5.43 -9.94
C ILE A 106 -17.67 -5.53 -8.51
N PHE A 107 -17.27 -4.40 -7.91
CA PHE A 107 -16.79 -4.38 -6.53
C PHE A 107 -17.87 -4.82 -5.54
N GLY A 108 -19.11 -4.36 -5.71
CA GLY A 108 -20.22 -4.82 -4.87
C GLY A 108 -20.45 -6.34 -4.98
N PHE A 109 -20.34 -6.91 -6.17
CA PHE A 109 -20.42 -8.36 -6.35
C PHE A 109 -19.24 -9.10 -5.69
N LEU A 110 -18.02 -8.56 -5.80
CA LEU A 110 -16.84 -9.11 -5.13
C LEU A 110 -16.95 -9.03 -3.61
N ASP A 111 -17.51 -7.96 -3.06
CA ASP A 111 -17.72 -7.80 -1.61
C ASP A 111 -18.72 -8.83 -1.08
N ILE A 112 -19.81 -9.09 -1.82
CA ILE A 112 -20.79 -10.12 -1.46
C ILE A 112 -20.12 -11.51 -1.49
N ILE A 113 -19.36 -11.84 -2.54
CA ILE A 113 -18.63 -13.10 -2.63
C ILE A 113 -17.60 -13.20 -1.50
N GLY A 114 -16.84 -12.15 -1.25
CA GLY A 114 -15.83 -12.09 -0.20
C GLY A 114 -16.43 -12.32 1.18
N GLY A 115 -17.55 -11.67 1.48
CA GLY A 115 -18.31 -11.88 2.72
C GLY A 115 -18.82 -13.32 2.85
N PHE A 116 -19.36 -13.89 1.78
CA PHE A 116 -19.81 -15.29 1.76
C PHE A 116 -18.65 -16.27 2.01
N LEU A 117 -17.51 -16.08 1.34
CA LEU A 117 -16.31 -16.89 1.54
C LEU A 117 -15.78 -16.78 2.96
N PHE A 118 -15.77 -15.58 3.53
CA PHE A 118 -15.36 -15.34 4.92
C PHE A 118 -16.23 -16.12 5.91
N VAL A 119 -17.55 -16.06 5.75
CA VAL A 119 -18.49 -16.85 6.57
C VAL A 119 -18.26 -18.34 6.39
N MET A 120 -18.03 -18.82 5.17
CA MET A 120 -17.74 -20.22 4.89
C MET A 120 -16.46 -20.71 5.58
N VAL A 121 -15.40 -19.89 5.62
CA VAL A 121 -14.16 -20.20 6.34
C VAL A 121 -14.44 -20.37 7.84
N ILE A 122 -15.24 -19.47 8.44
CA ILE A 122 -15.62 -19.58 9.86
C ILE A 122 -16.40 -20.86 10.13
N ILE A 123 -17.39 -21.18 9.30
CA ILE A 123 -18.20 -22.41 9.44
C ILE A 123 -17.30 -23.65 9.35
N LYS A 124 -16.38 -23.69 8.37
CA LYS A 124 -15.41 -24.78 8.20
C LYS A 124 -14.50 -24.92 9.42
N ALA A 125 -14.00 -23.82 9.97
CA ALA A 125 -13.17 -23.82 11.17
C ALA A 125 -13.92 -24.37 12.39
N LEU A 126 -15.18 -23.96 12.58
CA LEU A 126 -16.03 -24.47 13.66
C LEU A 126 -16.33 -25.96 13.48
N TYR A 127 -16.69 -26.39 12.27
CA TYR A 127 -16.91 -27.80 11.95
C TYR A 127 -15.66 -28.64 12.19
N PHE A 128 -14.49 -28.15 11.77
CA PHE A 128 -13.20 -28.79 12.00
C PHE A 128 -12.95 -28.96 13.50
N LYS A 129 -13.12 -27.89 14.29
CA LYS A 129 -12.96 -27.92 15.76
C LYS A 129 -13.90 -28.93 16.42
N MET A 130 -15.18 -28.94 16.04
CA MET A 130 -16.15 -29.90 16.59
C MET A 130 -15.75 -31.35 16.28
N LYS A 131 -15.30 -31.61 15.04
CA LYS A 131 -14.90 -32.95 14.62
C LYS A 131 -13.59 -33.38 15.27
N TYR A 132 -12.64 -32.47 15.43
CA TYR A 132 -11.38 -32.67 16.15
C TYR A 132 -11.64 -33.10 17.60
N LEU A 133 -12.55 -32.43 18.31
CA LEU A 133 -12.89 -32.77 19.69
C LEU A 133 -13.67 -34.09 19.82
N ARG A 134 -14.49 -34.44 18.83
CA ARG A 134 -15.33 -35.65 18.88
C ARG A 134 -14.60 -36.91 18.39
N GLN A 135 -13.65 -36.78 17.48
CA GLN A 135 -12.94 -37.89 16.87
C GLN A 135 -11.45 -37.82 17.24
N PRO A 136 -10.94 -38.72 18.10
CA PRO A 136 -9.54 -38.66 18.58
C PRO A 136 -8.47 -38.87 17.50
N GLY A 137 -8.87 -39.17 16.26
CA GLY A 137 -7.96 -39.32 15.11
C GLY A 137 -8.15 -38.28 13.99
N TYR A 138 -9.02 -37.29 14.18
CA TYR A 138 -9.26 -36.25 13.19
C TYR A 138 -8.30 -35.09 13.41
N ASP A 139 -7.20 -35.07 12.66
CA ASP A 139 -6.18 -34.03 12.73
C ASP A 139 -5.55 -33.78 11.35
N ASN A 140 -5.00 -32.58 11.17
CA ASN A 140 -4.23 -32.18 10.01
C ASN A 140 -2.77 -32.59 10.21
N ARG A 141 -2.22 -33.37 9.27
CA ARG A 141 -0.88 -33.95 9.39
C ARG A 141 0.07 -33.26 8.43
N TYR A 142 0.87 -32.35 8.95
CA TYR A 142 1.89 -31.63 8.19
C TYR A 142 3.28 -32.18 8.48
N LEU A 143 4.16 -32.05 7.49
CA LEU A 143 5.58 -32.31 7.64
C LEU A 143 6.25 -31.04 8.19
N THR A 144 6.68 -31.10 9.45
CA THR A 144 7.40 -30.02 10.15
C THR A 144 8.90 -30.10 9.87
N LYS A 145 9.65 -29.04 10.18
CA LYS A 145 11.12 -29.06 10.11
C LYS A 145 11.73 -30.06 11.09
N ASP A 146 11.18 -30.12 12.30
CA ASP A 146 11.62 -31.05 13.35
C ASP A 146 11.54 -32.50 12.89
N PHE A 147 10.50 -32.86 12.11
CA PHE A 147 10.40 -34.19 11.53
C PHE A 147 11.55 -34.50 10.56
N ILE A 148 11.96 -33.52 9.74
CA ILE A 148 13.09 -33.68 8.81
C ILE A 148 14.38 -33.87 9.60
N GLU A 149 14.60 -33.05 10.62
CA GLU A 149 15.82 -33.11 11.44
C GLU A 149 15.95 -34.46 12.12
N ILE A 150 14.86 -35.00 12.67
CA ILE A 150 14.84 -36.34 13.25
C ILE A 150 15.13 -37.42 12.19
N ASP A 151 14.56 -37.32 10.97
CA ASP A 151 14.85 -38.26 9.88
C ASP A 151 16.30 -38.18 9.40
N GLU A 152 16.91 -36.99 9.43
CA GLU A 152 18.32 -36.77 9.13
C GLU A 152 19.24 -37.35 10.22
N GLN A 153 18.91 -37.18 11.50
CA GLN A 153 19.66 -37.81 12.59
C GLN A 153 19.60 -39.34 12.51
N ARG A 154 18.45 -39.91 12.13
CA ARG A 154 18.31 -41.36 11.89
C ARG A 154 19.17 -41.83 10.73
N LYS A 155 19.27 -41.04 9.67
CA LYS A 155 20.20 -41.31 8.55
C LYS A 155 21.65 -41.41 9.03
N LEU A 156 22.06 -40.54 9.96
CA LEU A 156 23.43 -40.54 10.50
C LEU A 156 23.68 -41.74 11.43
N THR A 157 22.64 -42.24 12.09
CA THR A 157 22.71 -43.37 13.04
C THR A 157 22.41 -44.72 12.37
N ASP A 158 22.36 -44.76 11.03
CA ASP A 158 22.02 -45.95 10.22
C ASP A 158 20.69 -46.63 10.63
N GLN A 159 19.72 -45.81 11.04
CA GLN A 159 18.36 -46.27 11.37
C GLN A 159 17.42 -46.10 10.18
N ASP A 160 16.32 -46.86 10.20
CA ASP A 160 15.28 -46.79 9.16
C ASP A 160 14.71 -45.37 9.00
N ARG A 161 14.62 -44.96 7.73
CA ARG A 161 14.14 -43.64 7.32
C ARG A 161 12.71 -43.69 6.83
N VAL A 162 11.96 -42.61 7.10
CA VAL A 162 10.59 -42.45 6.61
C VAL A 162 10.57 -41.73 5.26
N LEU A 163 11.59 -40.91 4.99
CA LEU A 163 11.77 -40.25 3.69
C LEU A 163 12.63 -41.13 2.74
N PRO A 164 12.34 -41.14 1.42
CA PRO A 164 11.37 -40.32 0.70
C PRO A 164 9.93 -40.85 0.74
N LEU A 165 8.95 -39.93 0.84
CA LEU A 165 7.52 -40.27 0.81
C LEU A 165 7.12 -40.99 -0.49
N LYS A 166 6.32 -42.06 -0.36
CA LYS A 166 5.69 -42.75 -1.49
C LYS A 166 4.67 -41.84 -2.19
N ARG A 167 4.32 -42.15 -3.45
CA ARG A 167 3.35 -41.36 -4.25
C ARG A 167 2.00 -41.18 -3.53
N THR A 168 1.52 -42.21 -2.84
CA THR A 168 0.26 -42.16 -2.06
C THR A 168 0.41 -41.28 -0.81
N GLU A 169 1.53 -41.38 -0.12
CA GLU A 169 1.82 -40.62 1.10
C GLU A 169 1.98 -39.12 0.80
N LYS A 170 2.56 -38.77 -0.35
CA LYS A 170 2.62 -37.38 -0.83
C LYS A 170 1.26 -36.72 -0.99
N HIS A 171 0.16 -37.46 -1.13
CA HIS A 171 -1.18 -36.87 -1.18
C HIS A 171 -1.80 -36.65 0.21
N LYS A 172 -1.27 -37.35 1.22
CA LYS A 172 -1.76 -37.30 2.60
C LYS A 172 -0.96 -36.34 3.47
N TYR A 173 0.36 -36.30 3.29
CA TYR A 173 1.28 -35.46 4.04
C TYR A 173 1.78 -34.33 3.14
N ILE A 174 1.65 -33.11 3.64
CA ILE A 174 2.09 -31.89 2.95
C ILE A 174 3.03 -31.09 3.84
N TRP A 175 3.92 -30.35 3.20
CA TRP A 175 4.75 -29.36 3.88
C TRP A 175 3.89 -28.20 4.37
N ILE A 176 4.25 -27.62 5.51
CA ILE A 176 3.59 -26.42 6.06
C ILE A 176 3.70 -25.24 5.07
N SER A 177 4.81 -25.14 4.34
CA SER A 177 5.05 -24.11 3.33
C SER A 177 4.43 -24.42 1.96
N SER A 178 3.69 -25.53 1.80
CA SER A 178 3.08 -25.88 0.53
C SER A 178 1.80 -25.09 0.30
N CYS A 179 1.67 -24.42 -0.84
CA CYS A 179 0.40 -23.78 -1.25
C CYS A 179 -0.70 -24.79 -1.64
N ARG A 180 -0.46 -26.10 -1.51
CA ARG A 180 -1.41 -27.14 -1.89
C ARG A 180 -2.20 -27.61 -0.68
N LEU A 181 -3.53 -27.55 -0.78
CA LEU A 181 -4.45 -28.12 0.21
C LEU A 181 -4.54 -29.64 0.11
N THR A 182 -4.71 -30.31 1.24
CA THR A 182 -5.00 -31.75 1.28
C THR A 182 -6.44 -32.03 0.84
N ARG A 183 -6.72 -33.27 0.41
CA ARG A 183 -8.10 -33.68 0.07
C ARG A 183 -9.11 -33.46 1.21
N ARG A 184 -8.65 -33.46 2.47
CA ARG A 184 -9.52 -33.22 3.64
C ARG A 184 -9.83 -31.75 3.88
N GLU A 185 -9.02 -30.84 3.32
CA GLU A 185 -9.22 -29.40 3.43
C GLU A 185 -10.01 -28.85 2.25
N ILE A 186 -9.93 -29.51 1.09
CA ILE A 186 -10.69 -29.14 -0.12
C ILE A 186 -12.18 -29.50 0.03
N PHE A 187 -12.51 -30.63 0.65
CA PHE A 187 -13.87 -31.16 0.81
C PHE A 187 -14.36 -31.05 2.25
#